data_AF-A0A957U355-F1
#
_entry.id   AF-A0A957U355-F1
#
_cell.length_a   1.000
_cell.length_b   1.000
_cell.length_c   1.000
_cell.angle_alpha   90.00
_cell.angle_beta   90.00
_cell.angle_gamma   90.00
#
_symmetry.space_group_name_H-M   'P 1'
#
loop_
_entity.id
_entity.type
_entity.pdbx_description
1 polymer ?
#
loop_
_entity_poly.entity_id
_entity_poly.type
_entity_poly.pdbx_seq_one_letter_code
_entity_poly.pdbx_strand_id
1 'polypeptide(L)'
;KVFITNDDPEISTPEVLRHLKRAVPYLRGELAVRCGLRAVPDLFFVYDDTPIQAARVDDLLRQIAAEREGQSPSAPDNDQNGQPATDPTANSDAPIDAPNDAPMESDDTQ
;
A
#
# COMPACT_ATOMS: atom_id res chain seq x y z
N LYS A 1 10.39 3.36 -20.39
CA LYS A 1 10.18 4.76 -19.93
C LYS A 1 11.11 4.99 -18.75
N VAL A 2 11.66 6.19 -18.63
CA VAL A 2 12.58 6.59 -17.56
C VAL A 2 11.92 7.73 -16.80
N PHE A 3 11.70 7.54 -15.50
CA PHE A 3 11.07 8.51 -14.61
C PHE A 3 12.14 9.39 -13.96
N ILE A 4 11.88 10.69 -13.84
CA ILE A 4 12.84 11.68 -13.38
C ILE A 4 12.19 12.55 -12.32
N THR A 5 12.87 12.72 -11.20
CA THR A 5 12.59 13.75 -10.20
C THR A 5 13.63 14.86 -10.31
N ASN A 6 13.25 16.06 -9.91
CA ASN A 6 14.17 17.19 -9.78
C ASN A 6 13.87 17.87 -8.45
N ASP A 7 14.89 17.96 -7.60
CA ASP A 7 14.79 18.58 -6.27
C ASP A 7 15.11 20.08 -6.31
N ASP A 8 15.68 20.57 -7.42
CA ASP A 8 16.02 21.98 -7.60
C ASP A 8 14.81 22.76 -8.17
N PRO A 9 14.18 23.64 -7.37
CA PRO A 9 13.00 24.39 -7.80
C PRO A 9 13.32 25.49 -8.83
N GLU A 10 14.58 25.88 -8.99
CA GLU A 10 14.97 26.92 -9.95
C GLU A 10 14.93 26.41 -11.38
N ILE A 11 15.08 25.09 -11.57
CA ILE A 11 15.10 24.47 -12.89
C ILE A 11 13.71 23.94 -13.22
N SER A 12 13.11 24.55 -14.25
CA SER A 12 11.80 24.14 -14.74
C SER A 12 11.81 22.71 -15.29
N THR A 13 10.88 21.86 -14.88
CA THR A 13 10.68 20.49 -15.41
C THR A 13 10.74 20.38 -16.94
N PRO A 14 10.03 21.21 -17.75
CA PRO A 14 10.13 21.16 -19.21
C PRO A 14 11.54 21.45 -19.74
N GLU A 15 12.33 22.26 -19.04
CA GLU A 15 13.72 22.53 -19.41
C GLU A 15 14.62 21.31 -19.16
N VAL A 16 14.48 20.65 -18.01
CA VAL A 16 15.16 19.39 -17.71
C VAL A 16 14.85 18.35 -18.79
N LEU A 17 13.57 18.14 -19.11
CA LEU A 17 13.14 17.18 -20.13
C LEU A 17 13.69 17.53 -21.52
N ARG A 18 13.75 18.82 -21.87
CA ARG A 18 14.32 19.29 -23.14
C ARG A 18 15.82 18.98 -23.23
N HIS A 19 16.57 19.23 -22.16
CA HIS A 19 18.00 18.93 -22.13
C HIS A 19 18.28 17.42 -22.18
N LEU A 20 17.52 16.62 -21.42
CA LEU A 20 17.66 15.16 -21.50
C LEU A 20 17.30 14.60 -22.87
N LYS A 21 16.26 15.12 -23.53
CA LYS A 21 15.90 14.72 -24.90
C LYS A 21 17.06 14.96 -25.88
N ARG A 22 17.80 16.07 -25.73
CA ARG A 22 19.00 16.35 -26.55
C ARG A 22 20.16 15.41 -26.22
N ALA A 23 20.27 14.98 -24.96
CA ALA A 23 21.31 14.06 -24.51
C ALA A 23 21.03 12.57 -24.83
N VAL A 24 19.87 12.22 -25.39
CA VAL A 24 19.49 10.82 -25.70
C VAL A 24 20.57 10.07 -26.48
N PRO A 25 21.15 10.59 -27.58
CA PRO A 25 22.12 9.83 -28.36
C PRO A 25 23.37 9.48 -27.55
N TYR A 26 23.83 10.44 -26.73
CA TYR A 26 24.95 10.25 -25.82
C TYR A 26 24.65 9.17 -24.78
N LEU A 27 23.50 9.28 -24.08
CA LEU A 27 23.08 8.31 -23.06
C LEU A 27 22.91 6.91 -23.64
N ARG A 28 22.36 6.78 -24.85
CA ARG A 28 22.25 5.49 -25.54
C ARG A 28 23.62 4.89 -25.85
N GLY A 29 24.59 5.70 -26.27
CA GLY A 29 25.96 5.24 -26.49
C GLY A 29 26.60 4.71 -25.20
N GLU A 30 26.51 5.48 -24.11
CA GLU A 30 27.04 5.06 -22.80
C GLU A 30 26.36 3.78 -22.29
N LEU A 31 25.03 3.66 -22.41
CA LEU A 31 24.31 2.45 -22.02
C LEU A 31 24.70 1.23 -22.86
N ALA A 32 24.94 1.41 -24.16
CA ALA A 32 25.39 0.31 -25.03
C ALA A 32 26.72 -0.27 -24.54
N VAL A 33 27.69 0.61 -24.28
CA VAL A 33 29.05 0.23 -23.87
C VAL A 33 29.05 -0.33 -22.45
N ARG A 34 28.45 0.38 -21.50
CA ARG A 34 28.53 0.02 -20.07
C ARG A 34 27.68 -1.19 -19.71
N CYS A 35 26.55 -1.39 -20.40
CA CYS A 35 25.67 -2.54 -20.14
C CYS A 35 25.88 -3.68 -21.15
N GLY A 36 26.79 -3.54 -22.12
CA GLY A 36 27.06 -4.57 -23.14
C GLY A 36 25.85 -4.90 -24.03
N LEU A 37 24.98 -3.92 -24.27
CA LEU A 37 23.73 -4.14 -24.99
C LEU A 37 23.97 -4.16 -26.50
N ARG A 38 23.51 -5.22 -27.17
CA ARG A 38 23.53 -5.31 -28.64
C ARG A 38 22.64 -4.23 -29.29
N ALA A 39 21.51 -3.92 -28.66
CA ALA A 39 20.61 -2.89 -29.10
C ALA A 39 20.08 -2.13 -27.87
N VAL A 40 20.25 -0.82 -27.85
CA VAL A 40 19.74 0.03 -26.77
C VAL A 40 18.35 0.53 -27.13
N PRO A 41 17.35 0.36 -26.24
CA PRO A 41 15.99 0.82 -26.48
C PRO A 41 15.91 2.35 -26.58
N ASP A 42 14.80 2.85 -27.11
CA ASP A 42 14.52 4.28 -27.11
C ASP A 42 14.21 4.77 -25.69
N LEU A 43 14.81 5.91 -25.34
CA LEU A 43 14.68 6.52 -24.02
C LEU A 43 13.54 7.54 -24.02
N PHE A 44 12.46 7.21 -23.34
CA PHE A 44 11.32 8.09 -23.13
C PHE A 44 11.34 8.62 -21.69
N PHE A 45 11.68 9.90 -21.55
CA PHE A 45 11.74 10.60 -20.27
C PHE A 45 10.38 11.15 -19.85
N VAL A 46 10.00 10.90 -18.60
CA VAL A 46 8.75 11.33 -17.98
C VAL A 46 9.09 11.89 -16.60
N TYR A 47 8.53 13.04 -16.23
CA TYR A 47 8.68 13.55 -14.87
C TYR A 47 7.84 12.72 -13.90
N ASP A 48 8.39 12.46 -12.73
CA ASP A 48 7.71 11.70 -11.69
C ASP A 48 7.01 12.65 -10.72
N ASP A 49 5.67 12.72 -10.82
CA ASP A 49 4.82 13.52 -9.93
C ASP A 49 4.50 12.78 -8.61
N THR A 50 4.88 11.51 -8.47
CA THR A 50 4.61 10.70 -7.27
C THR A 50 5.04 11.35 -5.95
N PRO A 51 6.25 11.93 -5.81
CA PRO A 51 6.66 12.57 -4.56
C PRO A 51 5.81 13.78 -4.18
N ILE A 52 5.38 14.59 -5.16
CA ILE A 52 4.49 15.74 -4.93
C ILE A 52 3.13 15.27 -4.42
N GLN A 53 2.60 14.19 -5.01
CA GLN A 53 1.32 13.62 -4.61
C GLN A 53 1.39 12.98 -3.22
N ALA A 54 2.50 12.30 -2.89
CA ALA A 54 2.72 11.73 -1.57
C ALA A 54 2.72 12.81 -0.48
N ALA A 55 3.48 13.91 -0.69
CA ALA A 55 3.49 15.04 0.24
C ALA A 55 2.09 15.62 0.48
N ARG A 56 1.29 15.75 -0.59
CA ARG A 56 -0.09 16.21 -0.48
C ARG A 56 -0.98 15.24 0.32
N VAL A 57 -0.81 13.94 0.13
CA VAL A 57 -1.55 12.92 0.91
C VAL A 57 -1.17 13.01 2.38
N ASP A 58 0.12 13.13 2.69
CA ASP A 58 0.62 13.26 4.06
C ASP A 58 0.06 14.52 4.75
N ASP A 59 -0.01 15.64 4.04
CA ASP A 59 -0.60 16.89 4.55
C ASP A 59 -2.10 16.73 4.86
N LEU A 60 -2.86 16.07 3.97
CA LEU A 60 -4.28 15.80 4.19
C LEU A 60 -4.50 14.85 5.37
N LEU A 61 -3.69 13.80 5.50
CA LEU A 61 -3.77 12.88 6.64
C LEU A 61 -3.47 13.59 7.96
N ARG A 62 -2.48 14.50 7.97
CA ARG A 62 -2.17 15.33 9.14
C ARG A 62 -3.31 16.27 9.50
N GLN A 63 -3.96 16.89 8.52
CA GLN A 63 -5.12 17.74 8.74
C GLN A 63 -6.27 16.96 9.39
N ILE A 64 -6.60 15.77 8.86
CA ILE A 64 -7.67 14.91 9.40
C ILE A 64 -7.36 14.47 10.82
N ALA A 65 -6.10 14.12 11.13
CA ALA A 65 -5.69 13.75 12.48
C ALA A 65 -5.89 14.91 13.47
N ALA A 66 -5.50 16.13 13.10
CA ALA A 66 -5.69 17.32 13.93
C ALA A 66 -7.18 17.64 14.17
N GLU A 67 -8.03 17.49 13.15
CA GLU A 67 -9.49 17.66 13.30
C GLU A 67 -10.08 16.63 14.29
N ARG A 68 -9.64 15.36 14.23
CA ARG A 68 -10.10 14.32 15.16
C ARG A 68 -9.66 14.56 16.60
N GLU A 69 -8.45 15.08 16.82
CA GLU A 69 -7.96 15.41 18.17
C GLU A 69 -8.71 16.61 18.77
N GLY A 70 -9.15 17.56 17.94
CA GLY A 70 -10.02 18.67 18.35
C GLY A 70 -11.44 18.23 18.71
N GLN A 71 -11.93 17.16 18.09
CA GLN A 71 -13.18 16.48 18.45
C GLN A 71 -12.94 15.50 19.62
N SER A 72 -12.80 16.02 20.84
CA SER A 72 -12.86 15.16 22.04
C SER A 72 -14.18 14.38 22.05
N PRO A 73 -14.16 13.04 22.24
CA PRO A 73 -15.39 12.27 22.31
C PRO A 73 -16.12 12.67 23.60
N SER A 74 -17.21 13.42 23.47
CA SER A 74 -18.21 13.49 24.53
C SER A 74 -18.65 12.06 24.81
N ALA A 75 -18.42 11.63 26.05
CA ALA A 75 -18.59 10.27 26.54
C ALA A 75 -19.91 9.63 26.09
N PRO A 76 -19.93 8.30 25.81
CA PRO A 76 -21.20 7.61 25.66
C PRO A 76 -21.89 7.60 27.04
N ASP A 77 -22.96 8.38 27.13
CA ASP A 77 -23.91 8.37 28.24
C ASP A 77 -24.64 7.01 28.20
N ASN A 78 -24.07 6.00 28.86
CA ASN A 78 -24.68 4.69 29.00
C ASN A 78 -25.37 4.60 30.36
N ASP A 79 -26.45 5.36 30.50
CA ASP A 79 -27.42 5.19 31.58
C ASP A 79 -28.45 4.14 31.16
N GLN A 80 -28.10 2.86 31.36
CA GLN A 80 -29.10 1.78 31.48
C GLN A 80 -28.81 0.97 32.73
N ASN A 81 -29.22 1.57 33.84
CA ASN A 81 -29.70 0.88 35.03
C ASN A 81 -30.69 -0.24 34.62
N GLY A 82 -30.26 -1.49 34.81
CA GLY A 82 -31.01 -2.69 34.43
C GLY A 82 -30.49 -3.94 35.12
N GLN A 83 -30.28 -3.91 36.44
CA GLN A 83 -30.34 -5.15 37.22
C GLN A 83 -31.80 -5.58 37.29
N PRO A 84 -32.09 -6.84 36.92
CA PRO A 84 -32.61 -7.71 37.97
C PRO A 84 -31.96 -9.10 37.96
N ALA A 85 -31.73 -9.57 39.18
CA ALA A 85 -31.80 -10.95 39.64
C ALA A 85 -31.13 -12.04 38.78
N THR A 86 -30.00 -12.50 39.32
CA THR A 86 -29.53 -13.88 39.20
C THR A 86 -30.67 -14.88 39.43
N ASP A 87 -30.87 -15.80 38.49
CA ASP A 87 -31.50 -17.09 38.78
C ASP A 87 -30.60 -18.20 38.20
N PRO A 88 -29.87 -18.97 39.02
CA PRO A 88 -29.04 -20.06 38.55
C PRO A 88 -29.82 -21.37 38.74
N THR A 89 -30.54 -21.85 37.75
CA THR A 89 -31.05 -23.23 37.78
C THR A 89 -31.27 -23.81 36.37
N ALA A 90 -30.62 -24.95 36.14
CA ALA A 90 -30.92 -26.01 35.16
C ALA A 90 -30.75 -25.63 33.66
N ASN A 91 -29.87 -26.28 32.89
CA ASN A 91 -29.83 -27.72 32.58
C ASN A 91 -28.36 -28.10 32.25
N SER A 92 -27.69 -29.01 32.96
CA SER A 92 -27.76 -30.49 32.93
C SER A 92 -27.83 -31.13 31.55
N ASP A 93 -26.78 -31.91 31.26
CA ASP A 93 -26.74 -33.11 30.42
C ASP A 93 -27.18 -33.04 28.94
N ALA A 94 -26.19 -33.10 28.06
CA ALA A 94 -26.08 -34.23 27.12
C ALA A 94 -24.62 -34.40 26.62
N PRO A 95 -24.21 -35.65 26.29
CA PRO A 95 -22.81 -36.07 26.30
C PRO A 95 -22.12 -36.06 24.92
N ILE A 96 -20.79 -35.91 25.00
CA ILE A 96 -19.70 -36.63 24.33
C ILE A 96 -20.07 -37.53 23.13
N ASP A 97 -19.24 -37.40 22.08
CA ASP A 97 -18.75 -38.47 21.20
C ASP A 97 -19.43 -38.62 19.82
N ALA A 98 -18.70 -38.22 18.77
CA ALA A 98 -18.63 -39.00 17.55
C ALA A 98 -17.25 -38.81 16.90
N PRO A 99 -16.62 -39.91 16.43
CA PRO A 99 -15.18 -40.00 16.26
C PRO A 99 -14.70 -39.49 14.90
N ASN A 100 -13.49 -38.95 14.93
CA ASN A 100 -12.62 -38.79 13.78
C ASN A 100 -11.98 -40.16 13.48
N ASP A 101 -12.36 -40.83 12.39
CA ASP A 101 -11.62 -41.98 11.86
C ASP A 101 -11.86 -42.17 10.34
N ALA A 102 -10.93 -41.61 9.54
CA ALA A 102 -10.14 -42.16 8.40
C ALA A 102 -10.77 -43.14 7.36
N PRO A 103 -10.04 -43.72 6.37
CA PRO A 103 -8.77 -43.39 5.69
C PRO A 103 -8.80 -43.60 4.13
N MET A 104 -7.60 -43.53 3.52
CA MET A 104 -7.15 -44.16 2.25
C MET A 104 -7.42 -43.45 0.92
N GLU A 105 -6.44 -42.65 0.49
CA GLU A 105 -6.08 -42.52 -0.93
C GLU A 105 -5.58 -43.88 -1.44
N SER A 106 -6.29 -44.44 -2.40
CA SER A 106 -5.80 -45.56 -3.21
C SER A 106 -4.91 -45.02 -4.31
N ASP A 107 -3.61 -45.26 -4.13
CA ASP A 107 -2.63 -45.44 -5.19
C ASP A 107 -3.10 -46.62 -6.05
N ASP A 108 -3.39 -46.39 -7.34
CA ASP A 108 -3.36 -47.48 -8.29
C ASP A 108 -2.85 -47.01 -9.65
N THR A 109 -1.86 -47.77 -10.08
CA THR A 109 -1.03 -47.61 -11.26
C THR A 109 -1.68 -48.38 -12.38
N GLN A 110 -1.99 -47.74 -13.51
CA GLN A 110 -1.83 -48.32 -14.86
C GLN A 110 -1.99 -47.27 -15.97
#